data_AF-A0A523AYU1-F1
#
_entry.id   AF-A0A523AYU1-F1
#
_cell.length_a   1.000
_cell.length_b   1.000
_cell.length_c   1.000
_cell.angle_alpha   90.00
_cell.angle_beta   90.00
_cell.angle_gamma   90.00
#
_symmetry.space_group_name_H-M   'P 1'
#
loop_
_entity.id
_entity.type
_entity.pdbx_description
1 polymer ?
#
loop_
_entity_poly.entity_id
_entity_poly.type
_entity_poly.pdbx_seq_one_letter_code
_entity_poly.pdbx_strand_id
1 'polypeptide(L)'
;TTIIFSLTLIGIGLALFVSPNTKVIMSSTPSKFYGVASAMTATMRNLGQAISMSIITLLMTLFLGKGTIIESSTYNLFVNCSQLAFQVFSALCVVGMLLSITRGKS
;
A
#
# COMPACT_ATOMS: atom_id res chain seq x y z
N THR A 1 4.01 21.96 -8.30
CA THR A 1 4.73 21.95 -7.01
C THR A 1 4.12 20.99 -5.99
N THR A 2 2.78 20.97 -5.81
CA THR A 2 2.09 20.09 -4.84
C THR A 2 2.42 18.60 -5.01
N ILE A 3 2.49 18.10 -6.25
CA ILE A 3 2.79 16.70 -6.54
C ILE A 3 4.21 16.32 -6.06
N ILE A 4 5.19 17.20 -6.27
CA ILE A 4 6.59 16.97 -5.86
C ILE A 4 6.64 16.79 -4.35
N PHE A 5 6.00 17.70 -3.60
CA PHE A 5 5.93 17.62 -2.14
C PHE A 5 5.27 16.33 -1.65
N SER A 6 4.12 15.94 -2.24
CA SER A 6 3.42 14.72 -1.87
C SER A 6 4.26 13.47 -2.14
N LEU A 7 4.94 13.39 -3.29
CA LEU A 7 5.82 12.26 -3.60
C LEU A 7 7.02 12.19 -2.66
N THR A 8 7.62 13.33 -2.33
CA THR A 8 8.71 13.40 -1.34
C THR A 8 8.25 12.92 0.03
N LEU A 9 7.08 13.36 0.50
CA LEU A 9 6.52 12.95 1.79
C LEU A 9 6.28 11.43 1.85
N ILE A 10 5.70 10.86 0.78
CA ILE A 10 5.49 9.40 0.66
C ILE A 10 6.84 8.66 0.66
N GLY A 11 7.82 9.13 -0.11
CA GLY A 11 9.15 8.51 -0.18
C GLY A 11 9.88 8.50 1.17
N ILE A 12 9.82 9.61 1.91
CA ILE A 12 10.38 9.70 3.27
C ILE A 12 9.66 8.72 4.21
N GLY A 13 8.32 8.70 4.20
CA GLY A 13 7.55 7.77 5.02
C GLY A 13 7.88 6.31 4.75
N LEU A 14 7.98 5.93 3.47
CA LEU A 14 8.38 4.58 3.07
C LEU A 14 9.80 4.23 3.53
N ALA A 15 10.77 5.13 3.37
CA ALA A 15 12.15 4.90 3.80
C ALA A 15 12.25 4.72 5.32
N LEU A 16 11.56 5.57 6.08
CA LEU A 16 11.54 5.52 7.55
C LEU A 16 10.85 4.27 8.09
N PHE A 17 9.87 3.71 7.39
CA PHE A 17 9.19 2.50 7.83
C PHE A 17 9.91 1.23 7.38
N VAL A 18 10.37 1.18 6.13
CA VAL A 18 10.99 -0.01 5.52
C VAL A 18 12.32 -0.37 6.19
N SER A 19 13.16 0.62 6.51
CA SER A 19 14.50 0.36 7.07
C SER A 19 14.45 -0.27 8.48
N PRO A 20 13.76 0.31 9.48
CA PRO A 20 13.59 -0.30 10.79
C PRO A 20 12.79 -1.60 10.74
N ASN A 21 11.71 -1.68 9.96
CA ASN A 21 10.89 -2.89 9.86
C ASN A 21 11.72 -4.08 9.35
N THR A 22 12.50 -3.87 8.28
CA THR A 22 13.40 -4.91 7.76
C THR A 22 14.46 -5.29 8.79
N LYS A 23 15.06 -4.31 9.48
CA LYS A 23 16.07 -4.56 10.51
C LYS A 23 15.50 -5.39 11.67
N VAL A 24 14.31 -5.06 12.17
CA VAL A 24 13.65 -5.80 13.26
C VAL A 24 13.43 -7.25 12.84
N ILE A 25 12.80 -7.50 11.68
CA ILE A 25 12.54 -8.85 11.19
C ILE A 25 13.84 -9.66 11.06
N MET A 26 14.89 -9.07 10.45
CA MET A 26 16.17 -9.77 10.28
C MET A 26 16.85 -10.02 11.64
N SER A 27 16.85 -9.04 12.54
CA SER A 27 17.46 -9.17 13.87
C SER A 27 16.75 -10.16 14.79
N SER A 28 15.44 -10.38 14.59
CA SER A 28 14.64 -11.34 15.36
C SER A 28 14.72 -12.77 14.82
N THR A 29 15.44 -13.00 13.72
CA THR A 29 15.55 -14.32 13.08
C THR A 29 16.95 -14.89 13.27
N PRO A 30 17.13 -16.19 13.55
CA PRO A 30 18.45 -16.82 13.54
C PRO A 30 19.11 -16.73 12.15
N SER A 31 20.42 -16.54 12.08
CA SER A 31 21.18 -16.34 10.83
C SER A 31 20.98 -17.45 9.79
N LYS A 32 20.74 -18.68 10.22
CA LYS A 32 20.42 -19.84 9.36
C LYS A 32 19.14 -19.64 8.52
N PHE A 33 18.22 -18.78 8.97
CA PHE A 33 16.92 -18.56 8.32
C PHE A 33 16.80 -17.19 7.64
N TYR A 34 17.88 -16.41 7.49
CA TYR A 34 17.85 -15.11 6.82
C TYR A 34 17.29 -15.18 5.39
N GLY A 35 17.64 -16.23 4.64
CA GLY A 35 17.07 -16.46 3.30
C GLY A 35 15.54 -16.57 3.34
N VAL A 36 15.01 -17.31 4.32
CA VAL A 36 13.56 -17.52 4.51
C VAL A 36 12.89 -16.23 4.99
N ALA A 37 13.48 -15.52 5.95
CA ALA A 37 12.91 -14.26 6.46
C ALA A 37 12.88 -13.17 5.39
N SER A 38 13.93 -13.06 4.57
CA SER A 38 13.99 -12.12 3.45
C SER A 38 12.94 -12.46 2.39
N ALA A 39 12.84 -13.74 2.02
CA ALA A 39 11.82 -14.23 1.10
C ALA A 39 10.41 -13.93 1.61
N MET A 40 10.12 -14.21 2.89
CA MET A 40 8.81 -13.94 3.50
C MET A 40 8.48 -12.44 3.50
N THR A 41 9.47 -11.59 3.80
CA THR A 41 9.30 -10.12 3.76
C THR A 41 8.99 -9.64 2.34
N ALA A 42 9.71 -10.15 1.34
CA ALA A 42 9.46 -9.84 -0.07
C ALA A 42 8.07 -10.31 -0.52
N THR A 43 7.69 -11.54 -0.16
CA THR A 43 6.37 -12.10 -0.46
C THR A 43 5.25 -11.26 0.14
N MET A 44 5.37 -10.85 1.40
CA MET A 44 4.36 -9.98 2.04
C MET A 44 4.18 -8.64 1.34
N ARG A 45 5.27 -8.01 0.88
CA ARG A 45 5.21 -6.75 0.12
C ARG A 45 4.57 -6.95 -1.24
N ASN A 46 5.01 -7.96 -1.98
CA ASN A 46 4.49 -8.25 -3.32
C ASN A 46 3.01 -8.64 -3.26
N LEU A 47 2.61 -9.41 -2.25
CA LEU A 47 1.22 -9.77 -2.00
C LEU A 47 0.37 -8.53 -1.71
N GLY A 48 0.84 -7.62 -0.86
CA GLY A 48 0.17 -6.36 -0.58
C GLY A 48 -0.01 -5.50 -1.83
N GLN A 49 1.01 -5.41 -2.68
CA GLN A 49 0.94 -4.71 -3.97
C GLN A 49 -0.08 -5.36 -4.92
N ALA A 50 -0.05 -6.69 -5.03
CA ALA A 50 -0.97 -7.43 -5.88
C ALA A 50 -2.43 -7.23 -5.44
N ILE A 51 -2.71 -7.36 -4.13
CA ILE A 51 -4.05 -7.13 -3.58
C ILE A 51 -4.50 -5.70 -3.85
N SER A 52 -3.63 -4.71 -3.62
CA SER A 52 -3.95 -3.30 -3.87
C SER A 52 -4.29 -3.05 -5.34
N MET A 53 -3.50 -3.61 -6.26
CA MET A 53 -3.75 -3.50 -7.70
C MET A 53 -5.05 -4.21 -8.11
N SER A 54 -5.35 -5.37 -7.53
CA SER A 54 -6.62 -6.06 -7.77
C SER A 54 -7.83 -5.24 -7.31
N ILE A 55 -7.75 -4.61 -6.14
CA ILE A 55 -8.82 -3.73 -5.63
C ILE A 55 -9.01 -2.52 -6.55
N ILE A 56 -7.93 -1.85 -6.94
CA ILE A 56 -7.98 -0.69 -7.86
C ILE A 56 -8.60 -1.11 -9.20
N THR A 57 -8.16 -2.24 -9.75
CA THR A 57 -8.66 -2.75 -11.03
C THR A 57 -10.14 -3.13 -10.95
N LEU A 58 -10.57 -3.74 -9.84
CA LEU A 58 -11.97 -4.06 -9.60
C LEU A 58 -12.82 -2.79 -9.52
N LEU A 59 -12.41 -1.79 -8.74
CA LEU A 59 -13.10 -0.52 -8.63
C LEU A 59 -13.18 0.20 -9.98
N MET A 60 -12.07 0.25 -10.73
CA MET A 60 -12.08 0.86 -12.06
C MET A 60 -13.02 0.12 -13.02
N THR A 61 -13.01 -1.22 -13.01
CA THR A 61 -13.91 -2.02 -13.87
C THR A 61 -15.38 -1.84 -13.51
N LEU A 62 -15.72 -1.70 -12.22
CA LEU A 62 -17.10 -1.49 -11.78
C LEU A 62 -17.62 -0.08 -12.11
N PHE A 63 -16.78 0.94 -12.01
CA PHE A 63 -17.20 2.33 -12.23
C PHE A 63 -17.08 2.79 -13.68
N LEU A 64 -16.03 2.37 -14.40
CA LEU A 64 -15.76 2.76 -15.79
C LEU A 64 -16.23 1.69 -16.80
N GLY A 65 -16.56 0.49 -16.34
CA GLY A 65 -16.90 -0.64 -17.21
C GLY A 65 -15.66 -1.25 -17.88
N LYS A 66 -15.89 -2.01 -18.97
CA LYS A 66 -14.83 -2.60 -19.80
C LYS A 66 -14.14 -1.60 -20.74
N GLY A 67 -14.52 -0.32 -20.69
CA GLY A 67 -13.98 0.72 -21.55
C GLY A 67 -12.59 1.16 -21.10
N THR A 68 -11.59 0.97 -21.95
CA THR A 68 -10.18 1.33 -21.69
C THR A 68 -9.88 2.82 -21.85
N ILE A 69 -10.86 3.64 -22.26
CA ILE A 69 -10.65 5.04 -22.63
C ILE A 69 -11.49 5.93 -21.72
N ILE A 70 -10.83 6.83 -21.00
CA ILE A 70 -11.48 7.86 -20.19
C ILE A 70 -11.96 8.95 -21.14
N GLU A 71 -13.24 8.90 -21.50
CA GLU A 71 -13.89 9.95 -22.28
C GLU A 71 -14.32 11.12 -21.37
N SER A 72 -14.58 12.29 -21.94
CA SER A 72 -14.95 13.51 -21.22
C SER A 72 -16.15 13.32 -20.27
N SER A 73 -17.08 12.42 -20.62
CA SER A 73 -18.26 12.04 -19.83
C SER A 73 -17.90 11.18 -18.60
N THR A 74 -16.85 10.37 -18.69
CA THR A 74 -16.42 9.40 -17.67
C THR A 74 -15.38 9.98 -16.71
N TYR A 75 -14.85 11.18 -16.99
CA TYR A 75 -13.86 11.86 -16.14
C TYR A 75 -14.31 11.98 -14.67
N ASN A 76 -15.54 12.40 -14.44
CA ASN A 76 -16.07 12.55 -13.07
C ASN A 76 -16.20 11.20 -12.35
N LEU A 77 -16.56 10.13 -13.07
CA LEU A 77 -16.63 8.78 -12.52
C LEU A 77 -15.24 8.26 -12.13
N PHE A 78 -14.22 8.54 -12.95
CA PHE A 78 -12.83 8.21 -12.65
C PHE A 78 -12.32 8.93 -11.40
N VAL A 79 -12.55 10.24 -11.30
CA VAL A 79 -12.15 11.03 -10.14
C VAL A 79 -12.84 10.50 -8.87
N ASN A 80 -14.15 10.25 -8.92
CA ASN A 80 -14.89 9.70 -7.78
C ASN A 80 -14.37 8.32 -7.36
N CYS A 81 -14.12 7.42 -8.32
CA CYS A 81 -13.55 6.10 -8.05
C CYS A 81 -12.16 6.20 -7.41
N SER A 82 -11.31 7.11 -7.91
CA SER A 82 -9.97 7.34 -7.35
C SER A 82 -10.03 7.85 -5.91
N GLN A 83 -10.95 8.77 -5.60
CA GLN A 83 -11.14 9.29 -4.24
C GLN A 83 -11.65 8.21 -3.29
N LEU A 84 -12.62 7.39 -3.72
CA LEU A 84 -13.09 6.24 -2.94
C LEU A 84 -11.97 5.25 -2.66
N ALA A 85 -11.13 4.94 -3.65
CA ALA A 85 -9.97 4.07 -3.46
C ALA A 85 -9.01 4.64 -2.41
N PHE A 86 -8.68 5.94 -2.49
CA PHE A 86 -7.83 6.59 -1.49
C PHE A 86 -8.45 6.59 -0.09
N GLN A 87 -9.77 6.79 0.03
CA GLN A 87 -10.47 6.71 1.32
C GLN A 87 -10.41 5.30 1.92
N VAL A 88 -10.67 4.26 1.12
CA VAL A 88 -10.60 2.87 1.55
C VAL A 88 -9.18 2.49 1.99
N PHE A 89 -8.16 2.81 1.20
CA PHE A 89 -6.77 2.54 1.57
C PHE A 89 -6.32 3.37 2.77
N SER A 90 -6.77 4.62 2.90
CA SER A 90 -6.49 5.44 4.06
C SER A 90 -7.09 4.84 5.34
N ALA A 91 -8.36 4.41 5.30
CA ALA A 91 -8.99 3.71 6.42
C ALA A 91 -8.24 2.41 6.76
N LEU A 92 -7.85 1.62 5.76
CA LEU A 92 -7.06 0.41 5.95
C LEU A 92 -5.69 0.71 6.60
N CYS A 93 -5.03 1.79 6.19
CA CYS A 93 -3.77 2.25 6.80
C CYS A 93 -3.96 2.69 8.26
N VAL A 94 -5.06 3.38 8.59
CA VAL A 94 -5.39 3.76 9.97
C VAL A 94 -5.62 2.51 10.83
N VAL A 95 -6.40 1.55 10.34
CA VAL A 95 -6.60 0.27 11.03
C VAL A 95 -5.26 -0.46 11.21
N GLY A 96 -4.42 -0.52 10.17
CA GLY A 96 -3.09 -1.11 10.22
C GLY A 96 -2.17 -0.43 11.24
N MET A 97 -2.22 0.91 11.32
CA MET A 97 -1.49 1.70 12.30
C MET A 97 -1.95 1.37 13.73
N LEU A 98 -3.25 1.34 13.97
CA LEU A 98 -3.82 1.00 15.28
C LEU A 98 -3.41 -0.41 15.72
N LEU A 99 -3.51 -1.39 14.80
CA LEU A 99 -3.06 -2.76 15.03
C LEU A 99 -1.54 -2.84 15.26
N SER A 100 -0.75 -1.98 14.61
CA SER A 100 0.71 -1.94 14.84
C SER A 100 1.05 -1.37 16.22
N ILE A 101 0.31 -0.37 16.70
CA ILE A 101 0.53 0.24 18.02
C ILE A 101 0.16 -0.74 19.14
N THR A 102 -0.93 -1.50 18.99
CA THR A 102 -1.39 -2.45 20.01
C THR A 102 -0.46 -3.64 20.22
N ARG A 103 0.43 -3.94 19.27
CA ARG A 103 1.42 -5.02 19.36
C ARG A 103 2.63 -4.70 20.26
N GLY A 104 2.84 -3.43 20.64
CA GLY A 104 4.01 -2.97 21.40
C GLY A 104 3.92 -3.09 22.93
N LYS A 105 2.94 -3.81 23.48
CA LYS A 105 2.80 -4.05 24.93
C LYS A 105 2.94 -5.55 25.24
N SER A 106 4.18 -6.01 25.35
CA SER A 106 4.58 -7.12 26.23
C SER A 106 6.06 -7.05 26.55
#